data_AF-A0A9X0YQ07-F1
#
_entry.id   AF-A0A9X0YQ07-F1
#
_cell.length_a   1.000
_cell.length_b   1.000
_cell.length_c   1.000
_cell.angle_alpha   90.00
_cell.angle_beta   90.00
_cell.angle_gamma   90.00
#
_symmetry.space_group_name_H-M   'P 1'
#
loop_
_entity.id
_entity.type
_entity.pdbx_description
1 polymer ?
#
loop_
_entity_poly.entity_id
_entity_poly.type
_entity_poly.pdbx_seq_one_letter_code
_entity_poly.pdbx_strand_id
1 'polypeptide(L)'
;MTKPCVNLKTIKNFRLLNLIVILSLSIISSTGFQLKAQTSVSSLQELKTYLNADNVHVKMKPGVYSITAEDVKNGLYTQETKIKNSSKVLLLFEGSHSTFDFTDVTIQVDTKVFQAFGNNQIHELQIIGNNNVLKNLTLVDLGSVHDAPTRRATNIVMDGAHNKIEGFHVTTKGSFPYGYGDAFGKGGKSVIPHRKHSACLIRGESNHLKNSKFIHRSYGHCIFMQAANNPIIEGCEVEGEVRRTDDMLAETSGPAFDVDFMTVWGYKLPKGYMLSTGEAGIRAYDGGETIIDGKQYRRGTSNVTVLNCTVKYMRTGVTIAHATGKKYVEGCIAKGCENGYSLGSGDLVNCKADVTHGPAYASTYERDKGYNADITLIPSTDPYVNGTGTVAYIGGSLHKITLQGSSQGVEQGLQIKVGGEKNNIRLLHGNLPNQNDFKGFDFELNNQTEYPVYLSNKSSGVTGESQGPITNLGTDNTIKFIKK
;
A
#
# COMPACT_ATOMS: atom_id res chain seq x y z
N MET A 1 -50.69 16.90 94.68
CA MET A 1 -49.32 17.31 95.03
C MET A 1 -48.38 16.93 93.89
N THR A 2 -47.37 17.77 93.68
CA THR A 2 -46.50 17.93 92.50
C THR A 2 -45.44 16.83 92.28
N LYS A 3 -45.40 16.29 91.03
CA LYS A 3 -44.26 15.86 90.13
C LYS A 3 -43.16 14.88 90.66
N PRO A 4 -42.30 14.23 89.81
CA PRO A 4 -42.13 14.20 88.33
C PRO A 4 -41.77 12.80 87.69
N CYS A 5 -41.31 12.83 86.41
CA CYS A 5 -40.62 11.83 85.53
C CYS A 5 -41.49 10.96 84.58
N VAL A 6 -41.44 11.09 83.24
CA VAL A 6 -40.39 10.72 82.20
C VAL A 6 -40.27 9.19 82.06
N ASN A 7 -40.43 8.51 80.91
CA ASN A 7 -39.85 8.69 79.57
C ASN A 7 -40.65 7.89 78.50
N LEU A 8 -40.71 8.38 77.25
CA LEU A 8 -41.33 7.69 76.10
C LEU A 8 -40.44 7.78 74.84
N LYS A 9 -40.14 6.59 74.31
CA LYS A 9 -40.21 6.20 72.89
C LYS A 9 -39.25 6.78 71.83
N THR A 10 -38.50 5.81 71.28
CA THR A 10 -38.46 5.43 69.86
C THR A 10 -37.60 6.26 68.90
N ILE A 11 -36.53 5.58 68.49
CA ILE A 11 -35.58 5.84 67.40
C ILE A 11 -36.31 6.08 66.07
N LYS A 12 -36.02 7.19 65.40
CA LYS A 12 -36.25 7.36 63.96
C LYS A 12 -35.03 7.96 63.27
N ASN A 13 -34.56 7.19 62.28
CA ASN A 13 -33.58 7.50 61.25
C ASN A 13 -33.77 8.91 60.67
N PHE A 14 -32.79 9.80 60.83
CA PHE A 14 -32.68 11.02 60.00
C PHE A 14 -31.29 11.69 60.09
N ARG A 15 -30.19 10.94 60.02
CA ARG A 15 -28.83 11.56 60.02
C ARG A 15 -27.76 10.88 59.14
N LEU A 16 -28.15 10.13 58.11
CA LEU A 16 -27.19 9.50 57.20
C LEU A 16 -27.45 9.77 55.70
N LEU A 17 -28.23 10.80 55.35
CA LEU A 17 -28.53 11.14 53.95
C LEU A 17 -28.01 12.51 53.50
N ASN A 18 -27.59 13.38 54.42
CA ASN A 18 -27.11 14.73 54.08
C ASN A 18 -25.57 14.86 54.00
N LEU A 19 -24.82 13.77 54.21
CA LEU A 19 -23.36 13.76 54.05
C LEU A 19 -22.89 13.06 52.76
N ILE A 20 -23.78 12.32 52.07
CA ILE A 20 -23.46 11.64 50.80
C ILE A 20 -23.85 12.50 49.59
N VAL A 21 -24.80 13.43 49.73
CA VAL A 21 -25.22 14.33 48.63
C VAL A 21 -24.26 15.51 48.43
N ILE A 22 -23.54 15.94 49.47
CA ILE A 22 -22.54 17.02 49.35
C ILE A 22 -21.18 16.47 48.85
N LEU A 23 -20.90 15.18 49.05
CA LEU A 23 -19.71 14.52 48.49
C LEU A 23 -19.91 14.01 47.05
N SER A 24 -21.15 13.85 46.58
CA SER A 24 -21.47 13.42 45.21
C SER A 24 -21.67 14.57 44.22
N LEU A 25 -21.86 15.82 44.69
CA LEU A 25 -21.78 17.01 43.82
C LEU A 25 -20.35 17.54 43.62
N SER A 26 -19.36 17.02 44.35
CA SER A 26 -17.95 17.42 44.22
C SER A 26 -17.12 16.49 43.33
N ILE A 27 -17.72 15.41 42.80
CA ILE A 27 -17.05 14.39 41.96
C ILE A 27 -17.51 14.50 40.48
N ILE A 28 -18.39 15.45 40.14
CA ILE A 28 -18.80 15.75 38.75
C ILE A 28 -18.04 16.99 38.21
N SER A 29 -16.86 17.28 38.75
CA SER A 29 -16.08 18.49 38.40
C SER A 29 -14.76 18.20 37.69
N SER A 30 -14.48 16.96 37.27
CA SER A 30 -13.15 16.60 36.71
C SER A 30 -13.15 15.71 35.46
N THR A 31 -14.30 15.52 34.80
CA THR A 31 -14.31 15.10 33.37
C THR A 31 -14.76 16.28 32.52
N GLY A 32 -14.07 17.40 32.68
CA GLY A 32 -14.12 18.45 31.69
C GLY A 32 -13.64 17.86 30.36
N PHE A 33 -14.57 17.61 29.44
CA PHE A 33 -14.27 17.68 28.02
C PHE A 33 -13.77 19.10 27.78
N GLN A 34 -12.47 19.30 27.93
CA GLN A 34 -11.82 20.54 27.57
C GLN A 34 -11.94 20.61 26.05
N LEU A 35 -12.97 21.32 25.57
CA LEU A 35 -13.03 21.80 24.19
C LEU A 35 -11.80 22.68 23.99
N LYS A 36 -10.65 22.06 23.68
CA LYS A 36 -9.47 22.80 23.30
C LYS A 36 -9.79 23.47 21.98
N ALA A 37 -9.77 24.80 22.01
CA ALA A 37 -9.96 25.62 20.83
C ALA A 37 -8.98 25.16 19.74
N GLN A 38 -9.46 25.10 18.50
CA GLN A 38 -8.60 24.83 17.35
C GLN A 38 -7.51 25.91 17.29
N THR A 39 -6.26 25.50 17.37
CA THR A 39 -5.10 26.39 17.32
C THR A 39 -4.72 26.62 15.87
N SER A 40 -4.69 27.88 15.44
CA SER A 40 -4.27 28.23 14.08
C SER A 40 -2.77 28.51 14.05
N VAL A 41 -2.06 27.91 13.09
CA VAL A 41 -0.64 28.17 12.81
C VAL A 41 -0.48 28.66 11.37
N SER A 42 0.51 29.50 11.13
CA SER A 42 0.74 30.19 9.85
C SER A 42 2.14 30.00 9.28
N SER A 43 2.95 29.12 9.88
CA SER A 43 4.26 28.73 9.38
C SER A 43 4.60 27.28 9.77
N LEU A 44 5.58 26.69 9.07
CA LEU A 44 6.11 25.36 9.43
C LEU A 44 6.81 25.38 10.79
N GLN A 45 7.42 26.51 11.18
CA GLN A 45 8.06 26.65 12.48
C GLN A 45 7.03 26.66 13.62
N GLU A 46 5.89 27.33 13.44
CA GLU A 46 4.77 27.27 14.38
C GLU A 46 4.14 25.87 14.41
N LEU A 47 3.93 25.21 13.27
CA LEU A 47 3.42 23.84 13.22
C LEU A 47 4.30 22.89 14.04
N LYS A 48 5.62 23.00 13.90
CA LYS A 48 6.60 22.14 14.57
C LYS A 48 6.53 22.16 16.10
N THR A 49 6.03 23.24 16.72
CA THR A 49 5.90 23.31 18.19
C THR A 49 4.78 22.41 18.73
N TYR A 50 3.90 21.89 17.86
CA TYR A 50 2.78 21.04 18.24
C TYR A 50 2.96 19.57 17.87
N LEU A 51 3.99 19.21 17.09
CA LEU A 51 4.13 17.85 16.56
C LEU A 51 4.40 16.80 17.65
N ASN A 52 4.96 17.19 18.79
CA ASN A 52 5.18 16.32 19.96
C ASN A 52 4.14 16.49 21.07
N ALA A 53 3.11 17.33 20.86
CA ALA A 53 2.12 17.64 21.87
C ALA A 53 0.92 16.69 21.79
N ASP A 54 0.48 16.20 22.95
CA ASP A 54 -0.74 15.40 23.04
C ASP A 54 -1.99 16.27 23.09
N ASN A 55 -3.10 15.70 22.61
CA ASN A 55 -4.43 16.28 22.70
C ASN A 55 -4.48 17.69 22.09
N VAL A 56 -3.93 17.88 20.89
CA VAL A 56 -3.99 19.17 20.18
C VAL A 56 -4.91 19.12 18.97
N HIS A 57 -5.52 20.25 18.66
CA HIS A 57 -6.27 20.44 17.43
C HIS A 57 -5.66 21.62 16.69
N VAL A 58 -4.83 21.34 15.69
CA VAL A 58 -4.07 22.33 14.94
C VAL A 58 -4.65 22.48 13.54
N LYS A 59 -4.86 23.72 13.11
CA LYS A 59 -5.21 24.07 11.74
C LYS A 59 -4.14 24.96 11.14
N MET A 60 -3.51 24.50 10.09
CA MET A 60 -2.55 25.31 9.36
C MET A 60 -3.30 26.26 8.42
N LYS A 61 -2.91 27.53 8.37
CA LYS A 61 -3.53 28.50 7.45
C LYS A 61 -3.32 28.06 6.00
N PRO A 62 -4.33 28.19 5.13
CA PRO A 62 -4.18 27.93 3.70
C PRO A 62 -2.96 28.63 3.10
N GLY A 63 -2.26 27.96 2.20
CA GLY A 63 -1.06 28.51 1.58
C GLY A 63 -0.07 27.45 1.10
N VAL A 64 1.01 27.94 0.49
CA VAL A 64 2.14 27.13 0.04
C VAL A 64 3.31 27.37 0.97
N TYR A 65 3.86 26.29 1.48
CA TYR A 65 5.01 26.28 2.38
C TYR A 65 6.10 25.40 1.76
N SER A 66 7.36 25.78 1.91
CA SER A 66 8.48 25.07 1.29
C SER A 66 9.48 24.58 2.32
N ILE A 67 10.05 23.41 2.06
CA ILE A 67 11.20 22.83 2.76
C ILE A 67 12.31 22.68 1.73
N THR A 68 13.44 23.36 1.96
CA THR A 68 14.55 23.42 1.01
C THR A 68 15.80 22.75 1.56
N ALA A 69 16.76 22.46 0.68
CA ALA A 69 18.07 21.97 1.09
C ALA A 69 18.81 22.97 2.02
N GLU A 70 18.52 24.26 1.89
CA GLU A 70 19.13 25.31 2.73
C GLU A 70 18.55 25.29 4.15
N ASP A 71 17.25 25.04 4.30
CA ASP A 71 16.63 24.86 5.63
C ASP A 71 17.25 23.69 6.39
N VAL A 72 17.57 22.60 5.69
CA VAL A 72 18.28 21.45 6.27
C VAL A 72 19.70 21.83 6.70
N LYS A 73 20.46 22.53 5.85
CA LYS A 73 21.83 22.97 6.19
C LYS A 73 21.84 23.94 7.37
N ASN A 74 20.83 24.80 7.48
CA ASN A 74 20.63 25.71 8.60
C ASN A 74 20.11 25.03 9.88
N GLY A 75 19.96 23.70 9.88
CA GLY A 75 19.60 22.94 11.07
C GLY A 75 18.13 23.08 11.47
N LEU A 76 17.24 23.49 10.55
CA LEU A 76 15.82 23.60 10.85
C LEU A 76 15.12 22.24 10.94
N TYR A 77 15.72 21.17 10.42
CA TYR A 77 15.16 19.82 10.41
C TYR A 77 16.16 18.80 10.95
N THR A 78 16.20 18.64 12.28
CA THR A 78 17.20 17.81 12.98
C THR A 78 16.65 16.50 13.55
N GLN A 79 15.33 16.30 13.48
CA GLN A 79 14.65 15.14 14.06
C GLN A 79 15.12 13.84 13.41
N GLU A 80 15.21 12.79 14.22
CA GLU A 80 15.64 11.46 13.80
C GLU A 80 14.84 10.38 14.53
N THR A 81 14.44 9.33 13.82
CA THR A 81 13.91 8.11 14.42
C THR A 81 14.83 6.93 14.12
N LYS A 82 14.94 5.99 15.07
CA LYS A 82 15.71 4.76 14.91
C LYS A 82 14.80 3.54 15.06
N ILE A 83 14.21 3.12 13.94
CA ILE A 83 13.38 1.91 13.81
C ILE A 83 14.02 1.08 12.72
N LYS A 84 14.73 0.00 13.09
CA LYS A 84 15.72 -0.72 12.26
C LYS A 84 16.93 0.10 11.83
N ASN A 85 16.68 1.18 11.08
CA ASN A 85 17.68 2.14 10.60
C ASN A 85 17.40 3.53 11.20
N SER A 86 18.44 4.33 11.38
CA SER A 86 18.29 5.77 11.62
C SER A 86 17.74 6.46 10.36
N SER A 87 16.71 7.28 10.53
CA SER A 87 16.09 8.07 9.47
C SER A 87 15.91 9.51 9.95
N LYS A 88 16.35 10.48 9.15
CA LYS A 88 16.04 11.89 9.36
C LYS A 88 14.57 12.13 9.02
N VAL A 89 13.89 12.96 9.81
CA VAL A 89 12.46 13.21 9.64
C VAL A 89 12.22 14.72 9.55
N LEU A 90 11.51 15.18 8.52
CA LEU A 90 11.17 16.60 8.41
C LEU A 90 10.04 16.98 9.38
N LEU A 91 8.94 16.22 9.35
CA LEU A 91 7.75 16.42 10.18
C LEU A 91 7.46 15.15 10.98
N LEU A 92 7.92 15.12 12.23
CA LEU A 92 7.77 13.98 13.13
C LEU A 92 6.59 14.22 14.10
N PHE A 93 5.47 13.53 13.87
CA PHE A 93 4.27 13.57 14.71
C PHE A 93 4.39 12.54 15.85
N GLU A 94 4.88 12.98 17.00
CA GLU A 94 5.10 12.16 18.20
C GLU A 94 3.92 12.21 19.18
N GLY A 95 3.22 13.35 19.22
CA GLY A 95 2.05 13.53 20.07
C GLY A 95 0.92 12.59 19.70
N SER A 96 0.02 12.34 20.64
CA SER A 96 -1.12 11.44 20.51
C SER A 96 -2.46 12.18 20.69
N HIS A 97 -3.55 11.56 20.22
CA HIS A 97 -4.91 12.09 20.33
C HIS A 97 -5.08 13.47 19.69
N SER A 98 -4.37 13.71 18.59
CA SER A 98 -4.29 15.03 17.97
C SER A 98 -4.91 15.06 16.57
N THR A 99 -5.48 16.21 16.22
CA THR A 99 -6.01 16.46 14.87
C THR A 99 -5.22 17.59 14.21
N PHE A 100 -4.72 17.33 13.00
CA PHE A 100 -4.05 18.32 12.16
C PHE A 100 -4.85 18.50 10.87
N ASP A 101 -5.31 19.72 10.63
CA ASP A 101 -6.08 20.11 9.45
C ASP A 101 -5.20 20.95 8.51
N PHE A 102 -4.92 20.39 7.34
CA PHE A 102 -4.14 21.01 6.26
C PHE A 102 -5.01 21.37 5.05
N THR A 103 -6.32 21.59 5.25
CA THR A 103 -7.21 22.03 4.17
C THR A 103 -6.65 23.27 3.47
N ASP A 104 -6.53 23.20 2.15
CA ASP A 104 -5.94 24.22 1.27
C ASP A 104 -4.45 24.54 1.56
N VAL A 105 -3.72 23.59 2.15
CA VAL A 105 -2.27 23.70 2.40
C VAL A 105 -1.49 22.81 1.44
N THR A 106 -0.47 23.40 0.81
CA THR A 106 0.57 22.67 0.09
C THR A 106 1.90 22.80 0.82
N ILE A 107 2.55 21.67 1.11
CA ILE A 107 3.95 21.62 1.53
C ILE A 107 4.78 21.09 0.38
N GLN A 108 5.72 21.89 -0.11
CA GLN A 108 6.66 21.55 -1.17
C GLN A 108 8.00 21.16 -0.55
N VAL A 109 8.46 19.94 -0.78
CA VAL A 109 9.79 19.49 -0.40
C VAL A 109 10.66 19.52 -1.65
N ASP A 110 11.67 20.39 -1.69
CA ASP A 110 12.66 20.37 -2.77
C ASP A 110 13.37 19.00 -2.75
N THR A 111 13.34 18.26 -3.86
CA THR A 111 14.02 16.95 -3.95
C THR A 111 15.52 16.99 -3.58
N LYS A 112 16.17 18.16 -3.68
CA LYS A 112 17.56 18.37 -3.19
C LYS A 112 17.69 18.23 -1.68
N VAL A 113 16.61 18.37 -0.91
CA VAL A 113 16.55 18.03 0.53
C VAL A 113 17.08 16.62 0.76
N PHE A 114 16.79 15.68 -0.14
CA PHE A 114 17.19 14.30 0.03
C PHE A 114 18.69 14.05 -0.12
N GLN A 115 19.42 15.05 -0.63
CA GLN A 115 20.87 15.05 -0.76
C GLN A 115 21.53 15.85 0.38
N ALA A 116 20.83 16.85 0.91
CA ALA A 116 21.32 17.72 1.98
C ALA A 116 21.60 16.97 3.30
N PHE A 117 20.94 15.84 3.54
CA PHE A 117 21.19 14.99 4.71
C PHE A 117 22.39 14.04 4.57
N GLY A 118 23.20 14.12 3.50
CA GLY A 118 24.31 13.18 3.28
C GLY A 118 23.80 11.75 3.15
N ASN A 119 24.53 10.73 3.62
CA ASN A 119 24.17 9.30 3.42
C ASN A 119 23.07 8.76 4.37
N ASN A 120 22.08 9.59 4.71
CA ASN A 120 20.98 9.23 5.60
C ASN A 120 19.72 8.83 4.84
N GLN A 121 18.91 7.97 5.46
CA GLN A 121 17.52 7.76 5.03
C GLN A 121 16.68 8.95 5.48
N ILE A 122 15.70 9.37 4.66
CA ILE A 122 14.80 10.49 4.97
C ILE A 122 13.35 10.03 4.96
N HIS A 123 12.57 10.51 5.93
CA HIS A 123 11.11 10.55 5.89
C HIS A 123 10.65 12.01 5.87
N GLU A 124 9.75 12.38 4.97
CA GLU A 124 9.20 13.75 5.01
C GLU A 124 8.22 13.90 6.16
N LEU A 125 7.33 12.93 6.32
CA LEU A 125 6.36 12.85 7.38
C LEU A 125 6.41 11.48 8.06
N GLN A 126 6.52 11.46 9.38
CA GLN A 126 6.40 10.22 10.15
C GLN A 126 5.49 10.43 11.36
N ILE A 127 4.59 9.49 11.60
CA ILE A 127 3.73 9.45 12.79
C ILE A 127 4.21 8.31 13.68
N ILE A 128 4.59 8.61 14.92
CA ILE A 128 4.94 7.61 15.94
C ILE A 128 4.01 7.63 17.15
N GLY A 129 3.27 8.74 17.34
CA GLY A 129 2.19 8.82 18.31
C GLY A 129 0.95 8.03 17.89
N ASN A 130 -0.10 8.05 18.71
CA ASN A 130 -1.30 7.25 18.51
C ASN A 130 -2.56 8.09 18.40
N ASN A 131 -3.62 7.52 17.83
CA ASN A 131 -4.95 8.13 17.76
C ASN A 131 -4.95 9.52 17.09
N ASN A 132 -4.03 9.75 16.15
CA ASN A 132 -3.95 11.02 15.44
C ASN A 132 -4.78 11.00 14.16
N VAL A 133 -5.27 12.18 13.78
CA VAL A 133 -5.95 12.39 12.49
C VAL A 133 -5.29 13.53 11.74
N LEU A 134 -4.67 13.23 10.60
CA LEU A 134 -4.09 14.22 9.71
C LEU A 134 -4.95 14.33 8.44
N LYS A 135 -5.36 15.54 8.08
CA LYS A 135 -6.36 15.78 7.02
C LYS A 135 -5.84 16.68 5.91
N ASN A 136 -6.15 16.33 4.66
CA ASN A 136 -6.22 17.22 3.50
C ASN A 136 -4.89 17.89 3.06
N LEU A 137 -3.74 17.33 3.43
CA LEU A 137 -2.45 17.90 3.02
C LEU A 137 -2.16 17.61 1.54
N THR A 138 -1.74 18.63 0.80
CA THR A 138 -1.03 18.44 -0.47
C THR A 138 0.48 18.43 -0.20
N LEU A 139 1.16 17.29 -0.39
CA LEU A 139 2.59 17.10 -0.19
C LEU A 139 3.29 16.87 -1.53
N VAL A 140 4.22 17.75 -1.90
CA VAL A 140 4.79 17.78 -3.25
C VAL A 140 6.30 17.68 -3.20
N ASP A 141 6.85 16.63 -3.81
CA ASP A 141 8.26 16.61 -4.21
C ASP A 141 8.49 17.56 -5.39
N LEU A 142 9.09 18.71 -5.09
CA LEU A 142 9.43 19.73 -6.06
C LEU A 142 10.82 19.45 -6.65
N GLY A 143 10.83 18.87 -7.85
CA GLY A 143 12.07 18.57 -8.57
C GLY A 143 11.87 17.60 -9.73
N SER A 144 12.99 17.00 -10.16
CA SER A 144 13.07 16.04 -11.26
C SER A 144 12.89 14.60 -10.77
N VAL A 145 12.42 13.73 -11.67
CA VAL A 145 12.42 12.27 -11.44
C VAL A 145 13.84 11.70 -11.25
N HIS A 146 14.86 12.43 -11.68
CA HIS A 146 16.27 12.06 -11.59
C HIS A 146 16.97 12.61 -10.32
N ASP A 147 16.29 13.40 -9.50
CA ASP A 147 16.84 13.96 -8.25
C ASP A 147 16.82 12.91 -7.13
N ALA A 148 17.62 11.86 -7.32
CA ALA A 148 17.63 10.71 -6.43
C ALA A 148 18.15 11.06 -5.03
N PRO A 149 17.59 10.46 -3.98
CA PRO A 149 18.19 10.53 -2.65
C PRO A 149 19.61 9.95 -2.70
N THR A 150 20.46 10.36 -1.77
CA THR A 150 21.78 9.75 -1.57
C THR A 150 21.68 8.28 -1.13
N ARG A 151 20.72 7.99 -0.24
CA ARG A 151 20.43 6.64 0.27
C ARG A 151 19.03 6.18 -0.10
N ARG A 152 18.01 6.66 0.63
CA ARG A 152 16.59 6.32 0.44
C ARG A 152 15.71 7.44 0.99
N ALA A 153 14.55 7.65 0.39
CA ALA A 153 13.53 8.56 0.88
C ALA A 153 12.16 7.87 0.97
N THR A 154 11.28 8.39 1.83
CA THR A 154 9.86 8.02 1.86
C THR A 154 9.02 9.21 2.26
N ASN A 155 8.00 9.59 1.48
CA ASN A 155 7.19 10.77 1.84
C ASN A 155 6.47 10.57 3.19
N ILE A 156 5.77 9.44 3.38
CA ILE A 156 4.91 9.20 4.55
C ILE A 156 5.25 7.87 5.21
N VAL A 157 5.39 7.89 6.55
CA VAL A 157 5.55 6.69 7.37
C VAL A 157 4.56 6.72 8.54
N MET A 158 3.69 5.72 8.63
CA MET A 158 2.73 5.57 9.73
C MET A 158 3.18 4.43 10.67
N ASP A 159 3.78 4.78 11.81
CA ASP A 159 3.93 3.90 12.96
C ASP A 159 2.79 4.15 13.96
N GLY A 160 3.00 3.83 15.24
CA GLY A 160 2.01 4.01 16.29
C GLY A 160 0.76 3.15 16.08
N ALA A 161 -0.34 3.57 16.70
CA ALA A 161 -1.61 2.88 16.65
C ALA A 161 -2.77 3.83 16.34
N HIS A 162 -3.76 3.33 15.60
CA HIS A 162 -5.04 4.00 15.38
C HIS A 162 -4.91 5.41 14.76
N ASN A 163 -3.85 5.65 13.99
CA ASN A 163 -3.69 6.90 13.27
C ASN A 163 -4.47 6.85 11.96
N LYS A 164 -5.02 7.99 11.55
CA LYS A 164 -5.70 8.18 10.28
C LYS A 164 -5.05 9.30 9.48
N ILE A 165 -4.66 8.99 8.25
CA ILE A 165 -4.38 9.99 7.21
C ILE A 165 -5.59 10.00 6.26
N GLU A 166 -6.19 11.16 6.05
CA GLU A 166 -7.39 11.32 5.24
C GLU A 166 -7.26 12.47 4.24
N GLY A 167 -7.60 12.24 2.98
CA GLY A 167 -7.69 13.32 1.99
C GLY A 167 -6.35 13.86 1.49
N PHE A 168 -5.23 13.14 1.68
CA PHE A 168 -3.92 13.63 1.25
C PHE A 168 -3.77 13.57 -0.27
N HIS A 169 -3.02 14.51 -0.84
CA HIS A 169 -2.54 14.47 -2.22
C HIS A 169 -1.01 14.52 -2.23
N VAL A 170 -0.37 13.42 -2.63
CA VAL A 170 1.09 13.27 -2.57
C VAL A 170 1.66 13.10 -3.97
N THR A 171 2.70 13.86 -4.31
CA THR A 171 3.50 13.60 -5.52
C THR A 171 4.90 13.13 -5.12
N THR A 172 5.26 11.91 -5.49
CA THR A 172 6.57 11.33 -5.19
C THR A 172 7.50 11.44 -6.39
N LYS A 173 8.69 12.05 -6.23
CA LYS A 173 9.70 12.19 -7.29
C LYS A 173 11.12 11.99 -6.78
N GLY A 174 12.01 11.64 -7.70
CA GLY A 174 13.45 11.58 -7.44
C GLY A 174 13.92 10.19 -7.04
N SER A 175 14.51 9.46 -7.99
CA SER A 175 15.09 8.15 -7.76
C SER A 175 16.15 7.82 -8.80
N PHE A 176 16.93 6.77 -8.55
CA PHE A 176 17.90 6.30 -9.52
C PHE A 176 18.03 4.77 -9.52
N PRO A 177 18.18 4.14 -10.69
CA PRO A 177 17.77 4.69 -11.98
C PRO A 177 16.24 4.81 -12.01
N TYR A 178 15.72 5.85 -12.65
CA TYR A 178 14.28 6.01 -12.89
C TYR A 178 13.93 5.46 -14.28
N GLY A 179 12.76 4.84 -14.44
CA GLY A 179 12.23 4.46 -15.75
C GLY A 179 12.42 3.01 -16.17
N TYR A 180 13.05 2.17 -15.35
CA TYR A 180 13.34 0.76 -15.69
C TYR A 180 12.71 -0.28 -14.74
N GLY A 181 11.92 0.17 -13.76
CA GLY A 181 11.33 -0.71 -12.75
C GLY A 181 12.40 -1.54 -12.03
N ASP A 182 12.13 -2.83 -11.83
CA ASP A 182 13.07 -3.77 -11.18
C ASP A 182 13.95 -4.55 -12.16
N ALA A 183 14.05 -4.14 -13.43
CA ALA A 183 14.85 -4.83 -14.44
C ALA A 183 16.34 -4.90 -14.07
N PHE A 184 16.89 -3.83 -13.50
CA PHE A 184 18.32 -3.72 -13.24
C PHE A 184 18.70 -3.85 -11.77
N GLY A 185 17.73 -4.09 -10.88
CA GLY A 185 17.99 -4.30 -9.47
C GLY A 185 16.75 -4.24 -8.60
N LYS A 186 16.85 -4.84 -7.41
CA LYS A 186 15.76 -4.87 -6.44
C LYS A 186 16.27 -5.02 -5.01
N GLY A 187 16.77 -3.92 -4.44
CA GLY A 187 17.14 -3.78 -3.02
C GLY A 187 18.34 -4.61 -2.52
N GLY A 188 18.53 -5.83 -3.01
CA GLY A 188 19.69 -6.69 -2.77
C GLY A 188 20.61 -6.70 -3.98
N LYS A 189 20.50 -7.72 -4.83
CA LYS A 189 21.28 -7.80 -6.09
C LYS A 189 20.88 -6.66 -7.03
N SER A 190 21.88 -6.07 -7.68
CA SER A 190 21.69 -5.06 -8.72
C SER A 190 22.79 -5.12 -9.76
N VAL A 191 22.44 -4.83 -11.01
CA VAL A 191 23.38 -4.50 -12.09
C VAL A 191 23.62 -2.98 -12.10
N ILE A 192 22.58 -2.19 -11.85
CA ILE A 192 22.67 -0.73 -11.67
C ILE A 192 22.34 -0.40 -10.20
N PRO A 193 23.18 0.33 -9.45
CA PRO A 193 22.87 0.69 -8.06
C PRO A 193 21.56 1.48 -7.94
N HIS A 194 20.65 1.05 -7.04
CA HIS A 194 19.35 1.71 -6.86
C HIS A 194 19.31 2.63 -5.63
N ARG A 195 18.77 3.83 -5.81
CA ARG A 195 18.48 4.84 -4.78
C ARG A 195 16.98 5.11 -4.81
N LYS A 196 16.27 4.46 -3.88
CA LYS A 196 14.81 4.35 -3.88
C LYS A 196 14.14 5.56 -3.21
N HIS A 197 12.99 5.96 -3.74
CA HIS A 197 12.08 6.86 -3.07
C HIS A 197 10.64 6.30 -3.13
N SER A 198 10.12 5.85 -1.98
CA SER A 198 8.76 5.30 -1.84
C SER A 198 7.76 6.37 -1.36
N ALA A 199 6.45 6.16 -1.50
CA ALA A 199 5.47 7.17 -1.11
C ALA A 199 4.95 7.01 0.32
N CYS A 200 4.37 5.86 0.66
CA CYS A 200 3.64 5.66 1.92
C CYS A 200 3.90 4.28 2.52
N LEU A 201 4.61 4.25 3.64
CA LEU A 201 4.84 3.07 4.46
C LEU A 201 3.86 3.02 5.62
N ILE A 202 2.98 2.02 5.64
CA ILE A 202 2.05 1.75 6.74
C ILE A 202 2.63 0.64 7.62
N ARG A 203 2.77 0.93 8.91
CA ARG A 203 3.21 0.01 9.97
C ARG A 203 2.24 0.12 11.14
N GLY A 204 2.65 -0.32 12.32
CA GLY A 204 1.89 -0.11 13.54
C GLY A 204 0.63 -0.96 13.65
N GLU A 205 -0.32 -0.49 14.45
CA GLU A 205 -1.58 -1.17 14.75
C GLU A 205 -2.78 -0.36 14.25
N SER A 206 -3.64 -0.97 13.46
CA SER A 206 -4.94 -0.40 13.08
C SER A 206 -4.85 1.01 12.47
N ASN A 207 -3.76 1.29 11.75
CA ASN A 207 -3.57 2.54 11.02
C ASN A 207 -4.43 2.56 9.75
N HIS A 208 -4.99 3.72 9.43
CA HIS A 208 -5.94 3.91 8.34
C HIS A 208 -5.47 5.00 7.36
N LEU A 209 -5.22 4.61 6.12
CA LEU A 209 -5.02 5.53 5.00
C LEU A 209 -6.31 5.64 4.20
N LYS A 210 -6.92 6.83 4.17
CA LYS A 210 -8.27 7.05 3.63
C LYS A 210 -8.29 8.14 2.57
N ASN A 211 -9.04 7.93 1.49
CA ASN A 211 -9.41 8.93 0.48
C ASN A 211 -8.21 9.77 -0.01
N SER A 212 -7.05 9.14 -0.18
CA SER A 212 -5.80 9.84 -0.48
C SER A 212 -5.31 9.50 -1.90
N LYS A 213 -4.73 10.49 -2.57
CA LYS A 213 -4.22 10.39 -3.94
C LYS A 213 -2.70 10.45 -3.97
N PHE A 214 -2.09 9.55 -4.72
CA PHE A 214 -0.64 9.45 -4.90
C PHE A 214 -0.28 9.47 -6.39
N ILE A 215 0.48 10.47 -6.81
CA ILE A 215 1.12 10.52 -8.13
C ILE A 215 2.57 10.10 -7.95
N HIS A 216 2.89 8.88 -8.37
CA HIS A 216 4.18 8.26 -8.13
C HIS A 216 5.06 8.30 -9.38
N ARG A 217 6.13 9.09 -9.36
CA ARG A 217 7.12 9.24 -10.45
C ARG A 217 8.52 9.01 -9.89
N SER A 218 8.69 7.85 -9.29
CA SER A 218 9.91 7.39 -8.64
C SER A 218 10.03 5.86 -8.71
N TYR A 219 11.25 5.35 -8.61
CA TYR A 219 11.49 3.95 -8.29
C TYR A 219 11.40 3.71 -6.78
N GLY A 220 10.30 3.08 -6.37
CA GLY A 220 9.98 2.70 -5.01
C GLY A 220 8.57 2.14 -4.93
N HIS A 221 8.11 1.80 -3.72
CA HIS A 221 6.71 1.42 -3.53
C HIS A 221 5.84 2.68 -3.42
N CYS A 222 4.62 2.62 -3.94
CA CYS A 222 3.65 3.67 -3.63
C CYS A 222 3.10 3.46 -2.21
N ILE A 223 2.13 2.57 -2.01
CA ILE A 223 1.62 2.22 -0.67
C ILE A 223 2.13 0.82 -0.31
N PHE A 224 2.79 0.69 0.83
CA PHE A 224 3.33 -0.60 1.27
C PHE A 224 3.27 -0.77 2.77
N MET A 225 3.18 -2.03 3.20
CA MET A 225 2.99 -2.41 4.59
C MET A 225 4.13 -3.29 5.08
N GLN A 226 4.67 -2.95 6.24
CA GLN A 226 5.69 -3.72 6.96
C GLN A 226 5.38 -3.67 8.44
N ALA A 227 5.31 -4.82 9.12
CA ALA A 227 4.91 -4.90 10.53
C ALA A 227 3.56 -4.24 10.89
N ALA A 228 2.68 -4.00 9.90
CA ALA A 228 1.34 -3.50 10.13
C ALA A 228 0.41 -4.64 10.61
N ASN A 229 -0.43 -4.38 11.59
CA ASN A 229 -1.50 -5.29 11.98
C ASN A 229 -2.83 -4.56 11.87
N ASN A 230 -3.83 -5.20 11.26
CA ASN A 230 -5.14 -4.62 10.96
C ASN A 230 -5.11 -3.30 10.15
N PRO A 231 -4.22 -3.10 9.15
CA PRO A 231 -4.24 -1.86 8.39
C PRO A 231 -5.49 -1.78 7.50
N ILE A 232 -6.01 -0.56 7.35
CA ILE A 232 -7.10 -0.24 6.41
C ILE A 232 -6.58 0.77 5.39
N ILE A 233 -6.75 0.44 4.11
CA ILE A 233 -6.50 1.35 2.99
C ILE A 233 -7.82 1.52 2.24
N GLU A 234 -8.42 2.70 2.29
CA GLU A 234 -9.77 2.94 1.80
C GLU A 234 -9.81 4.12 0.83
N GLY A 235 -10.48 3.97 -0.31
CA GLY A 235 -10.80 5.08 -1.22
C GLY A 235 -9.57 5.77 -1.84
N CYS A 236 -8.41 5.12 -1.86
CA CYS A 236 -7.17 5.73 -2.34
C CYS A 236 -6.99 5.61 -3.85
N GLU A 237 -6.37 6.61 -4.48
CA GLU A 237 -5.96 6.58 -5.88
C GLU A 237 -4.43 6.57 -5.97
N VAL A 238 -3.87 5.61 -6.70
CA VAL A 238 -2.45 5.52 -7.03
C VAL A 238 -2.30 5.62 -8.54
N GLU A 239 -1.46 6.54 -8.99
CA GLU A 239 -1.09 6.68 -10.39
C GLU A 239 0.43 6.66 -10.54
N GLY A 240 0.94 5.57 -11.11
CA GLY A 240 2.33 5.42 -11.52
C GLY A 240 2.58 5.86 -12.96
N GLU A 241 3.67 5.32 -13.52
CA GLU A 241 4.02 5.42 -14.92
C GLU A 241 4.57 4.06 -15.39
N VAL A 242 4.35 3.75 -16.66
CA VAL A 242 4.85 2.54 -17.31
C VAL A 242 5.58 2.91 -18.60
N ARG A 243 6.50 2.03 -19.02
CA ARG A 243 7.35 2.19 -20.19
C ARG A 243 7.55 0.86 -20.89
N ARG A 244 7.52 0.87 -22.23
CA ARG A 244 7.77 -0.35 -23.02
C ARG A 244 9.23 -0.72 -22.94
N THR A 245 9.52 -2.02 -22.88
CA THR A 245 10.89 -2.53 -23.00
C THR A 245 11.55 -2.14 -24.31
N ASP A 246 10.76 -2.03 -25.38
CA ASP A 246 11.21 -1.59 -26.70
C ASP A 246 11.78 -0.17 -26.66
N ASP A 247 11.13 0.74 -25.92
CA ASP A 247 11.58 2.13 -25.75
C ASP A 247 12.82 2.21 -24.84
N MET A 248 12.97 1.28 -23.89
CA MET A 248 14.19 1.17 -23.08
C MET A 248 15.36 0.72 -23.96
N LEU A 249 15.16 -0.30 -24.78
CA LEU A 249 16.18 -0.87 -25.68
C LEU A 249 16.59 0.06 -26.82
N ALA A 250 15.79 1.09 -27.11
CA ALA A 250 16.10 2.11 -28.11
C ALA A 250 17.05 3.20 -27.58
N GLU A 251 17.36 3.21 -26.29
CA GLU A 251 18.32 4.16 -25.70
C GLU A 251 19.73 3.96 -26.28
N THR A 252 20.41 5.07 -26.58
CA THR A 252 21.79 5.09 -27.09
C THR A 252 22.80 5.61 -26.07
N SER A 253 22.34 5.90 -24.85
CA SER A 253 23.14 6.37 -23.72
C SER A 253 22.36 6.20 -22.42
N GLY A 254 23.05 6.19 -21.28
CA GLY A 254 22.44 6.15 -19.96
C GLY A 254 22.55 4.78 -19.28
N PRO A 255 22.05 4.66 -18.03
CA PRO A 255 22.43 3.56 -17.16
C PRO A 255 22.14 2.16 -17.71
N ALA A 256 21.02 1.98 -18.42
CA ALA A 256 20.68 0.70 -19.02
C ALA A 256 21.55 0.37 -20.25
N PHE A 257 21.84 1.37 -21.08
CA PHE A 257 22.75 1.25 -22.23
C PHE A 257 24.18 0.93 -21.77
N ASP A 258 24.66 1.59 -20.72
CA ASP A 258 26.02 1.42 -20.17
C ASP A 258 26.29 0.00 -19.66
N VAL A 259 25.24 -0.76 -19.33
CA VAL A 259 25.30 -2.17 -18.92
C VAL A 259 24.81 -3.13 -20.01
N ASP A 260 24.74 -2.66 -21.26
CA ASP A 260 24.30 -3.44 -22.43
C ASP A 260 22.94 -4.13 -22.22
N PHE A 261 22.05 -3.42 -21.52
CA PHE A 261 20.70 -3.87 -21.15
C PHE A 261 20.66 -5.21 -20.41
N MET A 262 21.77 -5.60 -19.76
CA MET A 262 21.83 -6.81 -18.94
C MET A 262 21.00 -6.63 -17.67
N THR A 263 19.95 -7.43 -17.52
CA THR A 263 19.07 -7.36 -16.35
C THR A 263 19.69 -8.04 -15.13
N VAL A 264 19.17 -7.71 -13.94
CA VAL A 264 19.51 -8.42 -12.71
C VAL A 264 19.07 -9.90 -12.72
N TRP A 265 18.16 -10.25 -13.64
CA TRP A 265 17.63 -11.60 -13.86
C TRP A 265 18.60 -12.52 -14.61
N GLY A 266 19.72 -11.99 -15.13
CA GLY A 266 20.79 -12.78 -15.74
C GLY A 266 20.71 -12.94 -17.26
N TYR A 267 19.88 -12.14 -17.93
CA TYR A 267 19.78 -12.07 -19.39
C TYR A 267 19.48 -10.63 -19.84
N LYS A 268 19.68 -10.35 -21.13
CA LYS A 268 19.35 -9.03 -21.71
C LYS A 268 17.85 -8.77 -21.68
N LEU A 269 17.46 -7.53 -21.43
CA LEU A 269 16.06 -7.11 -21.41
C LEU A 269 15.38 -7.49 -22.74
N PRO A 270 14.31 -8.31 -22.74
CA PRO A 270 13.60 -8.67 -23.96
C PRO A 270 12.62 -7.56 -24.38
N LYS A 271 12.22 -7.57 -25.66
CA LYS A 271 11.15 -6.71 -26.22
C LYS A 271 9.75 -7.24 -25.89
N GLY A 272 8.73 -6.41 -26.11
CA GLY A 272 7.31 -6.83 -26.07
C GLY A 272 6.65 -6.80 -24.69
N TYR A 273 7.30 -6.21 -23.67
CA TYR A 273 6.75 -6.07 -22.34
C TYR A 273 6.57 -4.61 -21.96
N MET A 274 5.66 -4.38 -21.02
CA MET A 274 5.51 -3.11 -20.34
C MET A 274 6.06 -3.24 -18.91
N LEU A 275 6.88 -2.29 -18.47
CA LEU A 275 7.37 -2.21 -17.10
C LEU A 275 6.93 -0.90 -16.45
N SER A 276 6.59 -0.95 -15.17
CA SER A 276 6.41 0.25 -14.37
C SER A 276 7.74 0.92 -14.10
N THR A 277 7.74 2.25 -14.02
CA THR A 277 8.89 3.02 -13.56
C THR A 277 9.07 2.93 -12.03
N GLY A 278 8.01 2.54 -11.31
CA GLY A 278 7.99 2.27 -9.88
C GLY A 278 7.93 0.78 -9.54
N GLU A 279 7.73 0.47 -8.25
CA GLU A 279 7.44 -0.88 -7.77
C GLU A 279 5.92 -1.06 -7.61
N ALA A 280 5.49 -1.69 -6.51
CA ALA A 280 4.09 -2.03 -6.29
C ALA A 280 3.23 -0.82 -5.90
N GLY A 281 1.97 -0.83 -6.35
CA GLY A 281 0.94 0.14 -5.97
C GLY A 281 0.48 -0.04 -4.53
N ILE A 282 -0.07 -1.21 -4.17
CA ILE A 282 -0.38 -1.59 -2.78
C ILE A 282 0.27 -2.93 -2.45
N ARG A 283 1.18 -2.97 -1.46
CA ARG A 283 2.00 -4.17 -1.17
C ARG A 283 2.10 -4.50 0.32
N ALA A 284 1.96 -5.76 0.70
CA ALA A 284 2.32 -6.23 2.05
C ALA A 284 3.61 -7.05 2.04
N TYR A 285 4.35 -6.98 3.16
CA TYR A 285 5.51 -7.81 3.46
C TYR A 285 5.31 -8.63 4.73
N ASP A 286 5.98 -9.79 4.78
CA ASP A 286 5.99 -10.74 5.90
C ASP A 286 6.99 -10.37 7.01
N GLY A 287 7.64 -9.21 6.89
CA GLY A 287 8.55 -8.68 7.89
C GLY A 287 8.61 -7.16 7.91
N GLY A 288 8.99 -6.62 9.05
CA GLY A 288 9.11 -5.19 9.30
C GLY A 288 9.44 -4.91 10.76
N GLU A 289 9.72 -3.65 11.04
CA GLU A 289 9.86 -3.13 12.40
C GLU A 289 9.01 -1.87 12.52
N THR A 290 8.33 -1.71 13.66
CA THR A 290 7.46 -0.57 13.96
C THR A 290 7.66 -0.15 15.42
N ILE A 291 7.21 1.05 15.77
CA ILE A 291 7.08 1.49 17.16
C ILE A 291 5.61 1.71 17.51
N ILE A 292 5.19 1.31 18.71
CA ILE A 292 3.87 1.58 19.30
C ILE A 292 4.10 1.83 20.79
N ASP A 293 3.58 2.93 21.33
CA ASP A 293 3.75 3.30 22.75
C ASP A 293 5.22 3.32 23.20
N GLY A 294 6.12 3.81 22.35
CA GLY A 294 7.56 3.81 22.62
C GLY A 294 8.24 2.44 22.55
N LYS A 295 7.48 1.35 22.36
CA LYS A 295 7.98 -0.02 22.27
C LYS A 295 8.17 -0.44 20.82
N GLN A 296 9.33 -1.01 20.51
CA GLN A 296 9.61 -1.56 19.18
C GLN A 296 9.06 -2.98 19.01
N TYR A 297 8.52 -3.25 17.83
CA TYR A 297 7.98 -4.54 17.44
C TYR A 297 8.62 -4.98 16.14
N ARG A 298 8.99 -6.26 16.04
CA ARG A 298 9.41 -6.91 14.79
C ARG A 298 8.41 -8.02 14.46
N ARG A 299 7.67 -7.85 13.37
CA ARG A 299 6.62 -8.79 12.94
C ARG A 299 6.35 -8.68 11.44
N GLY A 300 5.61 -9.65 10.90
CA GLY A 300 5.03 -9.54 9.56
C GLY A 300 3.76 -8.70 9.54
N THR A 301 3.27 -8.42 8.34
CA THR A 301 1.97 -7.75 8.15
C THR A 301 0.82 -8.75 8.34
N SER A 302 -0.26 -8.37 9.02
CA SER A 302 -1.43 -9.22 9.23
C SER A 302 -2.76 -8.48 9.12
N ASN A 303 -3.82 -9.21 8.76
CA ASN A 303 -5.20 -8.74 8.76
C ASN A 303 -5.46 -7.53 7.85
N VAL A 304 -4.97 -7.57 6.62
CA VAL A 304 -5.00 -6.44 5.69
C VAL A 304 -6.38 -6.28 5.06
N THR A 305 -6.90 -5.05 5.09
CA THR A 305 -8.14 -4.65 4.41
C THR A 305 -7.87 -3.53 3.39
N VAL A 306 -8.27 -3.71 2.14
CA VAL A 306 -8.16 -2.70 1.07
C VAL A 306 -9.51 -2.50 0.40
N LEU A 307 -10.04 -1.28 0.40
CA LEU A 307 -11.41 -0.98 -0.02
C LEU A 307 -11.42 0.15 -1.04
N ASN A 308 -12.17 -0.01 -2.13
CA ASN A 308 -12.53 1.05 -3.07
C ASN A 308 -11.33 1.85 -3.61
N CYS A 309 -10.16 1.20 -3.74
CA CYS A 309 -8.94 1.83 -4.21
C CYS A 309 -8.77 1.67 -5.72
N THR A 310 -8.20 2.67 -6.39
CA THR A 310 -7.80 2.59 -7.80
C THR A 310 -6.29 2.66 -7.90
N VAL A 311 -5.68 1.70 -8.61
CA VAL A 311 -4.23 1.65 -8.87
C VAL A 311 -4.00 1.60 -10.37
N LYS A 312 -3.21 2.55 -10.88
CA LYS A 312 -2.90 2.71 -12.31
C LYS A 312 -1.39 2.68 -12.54
N TYR A 313 -0.96 2.00 -13.61
CA TYR A 313 0.42 2.10 -14.13
C TYR A 313 1.52 1.78 -13.09
N MET A 314 1.25 0.82 -12.22
CA MET A 314 2.21 0.30 -11.24
C MET A 314 2.64 -1.12 -11.60
N ARG A 315 3.76 -1.58 -11.04
CA ARG A 315 4.22 -2.98 -11.23
C ARG A 315 3.17 -3.98 -10.78
N THR A 316 2.46 -3.64 -9.71
CA THR A 316 1.33 -4.43 -9.24
C THR A 316 0.20 -3.54 -8.75
N GLY A 317 -1.06 -3.93 -8.98
CA GLY A 317 -2.24 -3.29 -8.37
C GLY A 317 -2.27 -3.49 -6.86
N VAL A 318 -2.82 -4.63 -6.40
CA VAL A 318 -2.85 -5.01 -4.98
C VAL A 318 -2.20 -6.37 -4.79
N THR A 319 -1.06 -6.40 -4.09
CA THR A 319 -0.27 -7.62 -3.84
C THR A 319 -0.01 -7.81 -2.35
N ILE A 320 -0.85 -8.58 -1.68
CA ILE A 320 -0.79 -8.82 -0.23
C ILE A 320 -0.53 -10.29 0.13
N ALA A 321 0.02 -11.07 -0.81
CA ALA A 321 0.41 -12.47 -0.62
C ALA A 321 1.28 -12.75 0.62
N HIS A 322 2.08 -11.78 1.05
CA HIS A 322 2.98 -11.94 2.20
C HIS A 322 2.35 -11.57 3.55
N ALA A 323 1.13 -11.02 3.54
CA ALA A 323 0.41 -10.83 4.79
C ALA A 323 -0.08 -12.18 5.34
N THR A 324 -0.35 -12.23 6.64
CA THR A 324 -1.02 -13.36 7.30
C THR A 324 -2.40 -12.95 7.83
N GLY A 325 -3.16 -13.92 8.34
CA GLY A 325 -4.51 -13.67 8.86
C GLY A 325 -5.52 -13.37 7.75
N LYS A 326 -6.54 -12.58 8.07
CA LYS A 326 -7.60 -12.21 7.12
C LYS A 326 -7.04 -11.27 6.05
N LYS A 327 -7.32 -11.55 4.79
CA LYS A 327 -7.00 -10.67 3.66
C LYS A 327 -8.29 -10.39 2.93
N TYR A 328 -8.67 -9.11 2.88
CA TYR A 328 -9.93 -8.69 2.30
C TYR A 328 -9.71 -7.50 1.38
N VAL A 329 -10.07 -7.65 0.11
CA VAL A 329 -9.96 -6.61 -0.89
C VAL A 329 -11.30 -6.47 -1.61
N GLU A 330 -11.90 -5.28 -1.57
CA GLU A 330 -13.23 -5.04 -2.14
C GLU A 330 -13.28 -3.77 -2.99
N GLY A 331 -14.02 -3.81 -4.09
CA GLY A 331 -14.36 -2.62 -4.89
C GLY A 331 -13.15 -1.93 -5.54
N CYS A 332 -12.00 -2.59 -5.57
CA CYS A 332 -10.77 -2.01 -6.08
C CYS A 332 -10.67 -2.11 -7.61
N ILE A 333 -9.88 -1.23 -8.22
CA ILE A 333 -9.61 -1.20 -9.66
C ILE A 333 -8.10 -1.23 -9.91
N ALA A 334 -7.61 -2.18 -10.70
CA ALA A 334 -6.22 -2.23 -11.16
C ALA A 334 -6.16 -2.04 -12.69
N LYS A 335 -5.57 -0.95 -13.16
CA LYS A 335 -5.56 -0.58 -14.60
C LYS A 335 -4.14 -0.35 -15.11
N GLY A 336 -3.80 -0.88 -16.28
CA GLY A 336 -2.48 -0.71 -16.89
C GLY A 336 -1.33 -1.17 -15.99
N CYS A 337 -1.57 -2.12 -15.08
CA CYS A 337 -0.54 -2.66 -14.21
C CYS A 337 0.16 -3.85 -14.87
N GLU A 338 1.42 -4.12 -14.52
CA GLU A 338 2.10 -5.34 -15.00
C GLU A 338 1.51 -6.63 -14.39
N ASN A 339 0.74 -6.48 -13.31
CA ASN A 339 -0.04 -7.53 -12.66
C ASN A 339 -1.13 -6.87 -11.78
N GLY A 340 -2.40 -7.22 -11.96
CA GLY A 340 -3.50 -6.63 -11.18
C GLY A 340 -3.47 -7.05 -9.71
N TYR A 341 -3.82 -8.31 -9.44
CA TYR A 341 -4.03 -8.82 -8.09
C TYR A 341 -3.19 -10.05 -7.75
N SER A 342 -2.70 -10.10 -6.50
CA SER A 342 -1.96 -11.25 -5.95
C SER A 342 -2.07 -11.31 -4.42
N LEU A 343 -3.09 -12.01 -3.90
CA LEU A 343 -3.36 -12.09 -2.45
C LEU A 343 -2.80 -13.37 -1.79
N GLY A 344 -2.49 -14.41 -2.57
CA GLY A 344 -2.07 -15.73 -2.12
C GLY A 344 -3.15 -16.55 -1.38
N SER A 345 -4.06 -15.88 -0.67
CA SER A 345 -5.23 -16.41 0.02
C SER A 345 -6.20 -15.25 0.32
N GLY A 346 -7.44 -15.54 0.70
CA GLY A 346 -8.44 -14.55 1.12
C GLY A 346 -9.37 -14.11 0.00
N ASP A 347 -10.10 -13.03 0.23
CA ASP A 347 -11.23 -12.64 -0.59
C ASP A 347 -10.93 -11.38 -1.42
N LEU A 348 -11.20 -11.46 -2.71
CA LEU A 348 -11.20 -10.36 -3.67
C LEU A 348 -12.62 -10.21 -4.22
N VAL A 349 -13.35 -9.20 -3.76
CA VAL A 349 -14.80 -9.04 -3.99
C VAL A 349 -15.07 -7.82 -4.86
N ASN A 350 -15.92 -7.95 -5.88
CA ASN A 350 -16.36 -6.84 -6.73
C ASN A 350 -15.21 -5.98 -7.28
N CYS A 351 -14.08 -6.60 -7.60
CA CYS A 351 -12.89 -5.88 -8.08
C CYS A 351 -12.84 -5.85 -9.61
N LYS A 352 -12.10 -4.89 -10.16
CA LYS A 352 -11.98 -4.67 -11.60
C LYS A 352 -10.53 -4.64 -12.02
N ALA A 353 -10.21 -5.23 -13.17
CA ALA A 353 -8.88 -5.06 -13.76
C ALA A 353 -8.91 -5.07 -15.28
N ASP A 354 -7.99 -4.35 -15.91
CA ASP A 354 -7.69 -4.60 -17.32
C ASP A 354 -6.58 -5.66 -17.45
N VAL A 355 -6.28 -6.04 -18.69
CA VAL A 355 -5.21 -6.99 -19.02
C VAL A 355 -4.22 -6.41 -20.03
N THR A 356 -4.11 -5.08 -20.06
CA THR A 356 -3.42 -4.32 -21.09
C THR A 356 -1.91 -4.56 -21.08
N HIS A 357 -1.32 -4.62 -19.89
CA HIS A 357 0.14 -4.69 -19.70
C HIS A 357 0.60 -5.96 -18.97
N GLY A 358 -0.35 -6.70 -18.42
CA GLY A 358 -0.11 -7.94 -17.69
C GLY A 358 -1.44 -8.58 -17.26
N PRO A 359 -1.40 -9.69 -16.52
CA PRO A 359 -2.60 -10.37 -16.11
C PRO A 359 -3.38 -9.58 -15.04
N ALA A 360 -4.70 -9.71 -15.05
CA ALA A 360 -5.59 -9.21 -14.02
C ALA A 360 -5.31 -9.89 -12.67
N TYR A 361 -4.93 -11.16 -12.71
CA TYR A 361 -4.53 -11.95 -11.53
C TYR A 361 -3.35 -12.86 -11.84
N ALA A 362 -2.43 -12.96 -10.89
CA ALA A 362 -1.44 -14.05 -10.92
C ALA A 362 -1.15 -14.60 -9.52
N SER A 363 -1.10 -15.93 -9.42
CA SER A 363 -0.56 -16.60 -8.23
C SER A 363 0.89 -16.13 -7.99
N THR A 364 1.21 -15.88 -6.72
CA THR A 364 2.56 -15.47 -6.29
C THR A 364 3.45 -16.69 -6.10
N TYR A 365 2.90 -17.76 -5.53
CA TYR A 365 3.60 -19.01 -5.26
C TYR A 365 2.74 -20.22 -5.60
N GLU A 366 3.36 -21.36 -5.92
CA GLU A 366 2.65 -22.63 -6.12
C GLU A 366 1.88 -23.08 -4.88
N ARG A 367 2.29 -22.65 -3.69
CA ARG A 367 1.62 -22.99 -2.41
C ARG A 367 0.46 -22.06 -2.05
N ASP A 368 0.13 -21.10 -2.90
CA ASP A 368 -1.02 -20.21 -2.68
C ASP A 368 -2.29 -21.07 -2.59
N LYS A 369 -3.18 -20.75 -1.65
CA LYS A 369 -4.38 -21.55 -1.41
C LYS A 369 -5.55 -20.75 -0.85
N GLY A 370 -6.77 -21.11 -1.21
CA GLY A 370 -7.97 -20.45 -0.65
C GLY A 370 -8.07 -18.99 -1.10
N TYR A 371 -7.98 -18.76 -2.40
CA TYR A 371 -8.14 -17.42 -3.00
C TYR A 371 -9.51 -17.38 -3.66
N ASN A 372 -10.42 -16.59 -3.08
CA ASN A 372 -11.78 -16.43 -3.53
C ASN A 372 -11.88 -15.10 -4.26
N ALA A 373 -12.11 -15.11 -5.57
CA ALA A 373 -12.02 -13.93 -6.39
C ALA A 373 -13.22 -13.76 -7.32
N ASP A 374 -13.76 -12.56 -7.32
CA ASP A 374 -14.67 -12.03 -8.34
C ASP A 374 -14.00 -10.82 -9.00
N ILE A 375 -13.59 -11.00 -10.25
CA ILE A 375 -12.90 -9.99 -11.04
C ILE A 375 -13.71 -9.69 -12.31
N THR A 376 -14.16 -8.44 -12.40
CA THR A 376 -14.71 -7.90 -13.64
C THR A 376 -13.60 -7.31 -14.50
N LEU A 377 -13.30 -7.96 -15.61
CA LEU A 377 -12.38 -7.47 -16.62
C LEU A 377 -12.98 -6.25 -17.32
N ILE A 378 -12.20 -5.16 -17.38
CA ILE A 378 -12.61 -3.91 -18.03
C ILE A 378 -11.85 -3.71 -19.36
N PRO A 379 -12.45 -3.02 -20.35
CA PRO A 379 -11.78 -2.70 -21.60
C PRO A 379 -10.50 -1.91 -21.38
N SER A 380 -9.53 -2.14 -22.25
CA SER A 380 -8.32 -1.33 -22.26
C SER A 380 -8.58 0.05 -22.85
N THR A 381 -7.91 1.07 -22.33
CA THR A 381 -7.83 2.39 -22.96
C THR A 381 -6.48 2.67 -23.62
N ASP A 382 -5.52 1.77 -23.45
CA ASP A 382 -4.16 1.93 -23.96
C ASP A 382 -3.84 0.79 -24.95
N PRO A 383 -2.83 0.94 -25.81
CA PRO A 383 -2.43 -0.15 -26.67
C PRO A 383 -1.97 -1.37 -25.85
N TYR A 384 -2.39 -2.56 -26.27
CA TYR A 384 -2.00 -3.81 -25.62
C TYR A 384 -0.48 -4.05 -25.73
N VAL A 385 0.14 -4.29 -24.58
CA VAL A 385 1.55 -4.68 -24.41
C VAL A 385 1.64 -5.69 -23.26
N ASN A 386 0.91 -6.78 -23.39
CA ASN A 386 0.90 -7.87 -22.42
C ASN A 386 1.79 -9.00 -22.91
N GLY A 387 3.11 -8.82 -22.75
CA GLY A 387 4.12 -9.82 -23.16
C GLY A 387 4.03 -11.15 -22.42
N THR A 388 3.18 -11.25 -21.37
CA THR A 388 2.92 -12.53 -20.70
C THR A 388 1.92 -13.40 -21.47
N GLY A 389 1.15 -12.82 -22.39
CA GLY A 389 0.09 -13.51 -23.14
C GLY A 389 -1.05 -14.02 -22.25
N THR A 390 -1.22 -13.45 -21.05
CA THR A 390 -2.04 -14.05 -20.00
C THR A 390 -3.04 -13.05 -19.42
N VAL A 391 -4.28 -13.50 -19.23
CA VAL A 391 -5.37 -12.80 -18.51
C VAL A 391 -5.28 -13.09 -17.02
N ALA A 392 -5.16 -14.38 -16.68
CA ALA A 392 -4.96 -14.86 -15.33
C ALA A 392 -3.99 -16.04 -15.35
N TYR A 393 -3.00 -16.01 -14.45
CA TYR A 393 -2.08 -17.13 -14.24
C TYR A 393 -2.39 -17.79 -12.90
N ILE A 394 -2.89 -19.02 -12.93
CA ILE A 394 -3.46 -19.70 -11.76
C ILE A 394 -2.62 -20.94 -11.46
N GLY A 395 -1.87 -20.88 -10.37
CA GLY A 395 -1.28 -22.04 -9.69
C GLY A 395 -1.74 -22.08 -8.24
N GLY A 396 -1.47 -23.18 -7.53
CA GLY A 396 -2.00 -23.41 -6.19
C GLY A 396 -3.31 -24.18 -6.18
N SER A 397 -4.03 -24.12 -5.06
CA SER A 397 -5.21 -24.96 -4.84
C SER A 397 -6.31 -24.34 -3.99
N LEU A 398 -7.48 -24.99 -3.97
CA LEU A 398 -8.64 -24.58 -3.17
C LEU A 398 -9.10 -23.15 -3.46
N HIS A 399 -8.88 -22.68 -4.69
CA HIS A 399 -9.34 -21.37 -5.14
C HIS A 399 -10.81 -21.45 -5.57
N LYS A 400 -11.45 -20.29 -5.59
CA LYS A 400 -12.72 -20.07 -6.29
C LYS A 400 -12.60 -18.77 -7.06
N ILE A 401 -12.44 -18.87 -8.38
CA ILE A 401 -12.14 -17.71 -9.22
C ILE A 401 -13.23 -17.54 -10.26
N THR A 402 -13.86 -16.37 -10.26
CA THR A 402 -14.79 -15.93 -11.29
C THR A 402 -14.19 -14.76 -12.06
N LEU A 403 -14.15 -14.88 -13.38
CA LEU A 403 -13.77 -13.82 -14.30
C LEU A 403 -14.97 -13.48 -15.17
N GLN A 404 -15.33 -12.21 -15.26
CA GLN A 404 -16.47 -11.74 -16.06
C GLN A 404 -16.15 -10.39 -16.73
N GLY A 405 -17.02 -9.90 -17.62
CA GLY A 405 -16.86 -8.58 -18.25
C GLY A 405 -16.24 -8.64 -19.64
N SER A 406 -15.27 -7.76 -19.91
CA SER A 406 -14.70 -7.55 -21.25
C SER A 406 -13.86 -8.72 -21.75
N SER A 407 -14.08 -9.13 -23.00
CA SER A 407 -13.26 -10.11 -23.74
C SER A 407 -12.32 -9.47 -24.77
N GLN A 408 -12.13 -8.14 -24.76
CA GLN A 408 -11.39 -7.41 -25.79
C GLN A 408 -9.97 -7.96 -26.06
N GLY A 409 -9.28 -8.47 -25.04
CA GLY A 409 -7.94 -9.02 -25.18
C GLY A 409 -7.86 -10.37 -25.93
N VAL A 410 -8.99 -11.01 -26.25
CA VAL A 410 -9.02 -12.27 -27.02
C VAL A 410 -8.38 -12.06 -28.39
N GLU A 411 -8.66 -10.92 -29.02
CA GLU A 411 -8.07 -10.51 -30.31
C GLU A 411 -6.55 -10.39 -30.27
N GLN A 412 -5.99 -10.24 -29.05
CA GLN A 412 -4.55 -10.14 -28.80
C GLN A 412 -3.92 -11.49 -28.44
N GLY A 413 -4.69 -12.59 -28.50
CA GLY A 413 -4.23 -13.93 -28.16
C GLY A 413 -4.02 -14.17 -26.65
N LEU A 414 -4.61 -13.34 -25.79
CA LEU A 414 -4.52 -13.54 -24.35
C LEU A 414 -5.39 -14.72 -23.90
N GLN A 415 -4.92 -15.45 -22.90
CA GLN A 415 -5.59 -16.64 -22.39
C GLN A 415 -5.51 -16.72 -20.86
N ILE A 416 -6.40 -17.51 -20.26
CA ILE A 416 -6.33 -17.92 -18.86
C ILE A 416 -5.44 -19.17 -18.80
N LYS A 417 -4.36 -19.12 -18.02
CA LYS A 417 -3.38 -20.21 -17.90
C LYS A 417 -3.48 -20.85 -16.52
N VAL A 418 -3.71 -22.16 -16.47
CA VAL A 418 -3.71 -22.95 -15.24
C VAL A 418 -2.49 -23.87 -15.22
N GLY A 419 -1.59 -23.59 -14.27
CA GLY A 419 -0.29 -24.24 -14.16
C GLY A 419 0.66 -23.98 -15.34
N GLY A 420 1.83 -24.59 -15.28
CA GLY A 420 2.90 -24.46 -16.26
C GLY A 420 3.61 -23.09 -16.18
N GLU A 421 4.28 -22.72 -17.26
CA GLU A 421 5.11 -21.51 -17.33
C GLU A 421 4.29 -20.21 -17.27
N LYS A 422 4.70 -19.28 -16.38
CA LYS A 422 4.05 -17.98 -16.15
C LYS A 422 4.32 -16.97 -17.26
N ASN A 423 5.39 -17.13 -18.03
CA ASN A 423 5.85 -16.19 -19.07
C ASN A 423 6.00 -14.74 -18.59
N ASN A 424 6.20 -14.53 -17.28
CA ASN A 424 6.51 -13.21 -16.76
C ASN A 424 7.94 -12.83 -17.14
N ILE A 425 8.16 -11.59 -17.56
CA ILE A 425 9.47 -11.10 -17.99
C ILE A 425 10.58 -11.34 -16.96
N ARG A 426 10.26 -11.46 -15.66
CA ARG A 426 11.23 -11.69 -14.57
C ARG A 426 11.65 -13.14 -14.42
N LEU A 427 10.94 -14.08 -15.04
CA LEU A 427 11.04 -15.51 -14.77
C LEU A 427 11.51 -16.30 -15.99
N LEU A 428 11.81 -15.60 -17.10
CA LEU A 428 12.28 -16.22 -18.32
C LEU A 428 13.65 -16.88 -18.10
N HIS A 429 13.97 -17.82 -18.98
CA HIS A 429 15.28 -18.50 -19.02
C HIS A 429 15.68 -19.15 -17.68
N GLY A 430 14.70 -19.61 -16.89
CA GLY A 430 14.93 -20.31 -15.63
C GLY A 430 15.26 -19.39 -14.44
N ASN A 431 15.10 -18.06 -14.57
CA ASN A 431 15.27 -17.17 -13.42
C ASN A 431 14.14 -17.37 -12.38
N LEU A 432 14.51 -17.42 -11.09
CA LEU A 432 13.58 -17.65 -9.97
C LEU A 432 12.63 -18.84 -10.22
N PRO A 433 13.16 -20.07 -10.41
CA PRO A 433 12.35 -21.23 -10.79
C PRO A 433 11.28 -21.59 -9.76
N ASN A 434 11.49 -21.24 -8.49
CA ASN A 434 10.50 -21.42 -7.42
C ASN A 434 9.29 -20.46 -7.50
N GLN A 435 9.30 -19.50 -8.44
CA GLN A 435 8.20 -18.57 -8.70
C GLN A 435 7.57 -18.78 -10.09
N ASN A 436 7.95 -19.86 -10.77
CA ASN A 436 7.51 -20.18 -12.11
C ASN A 436 7.09 -21.66 -12.23
N ASP A 437 6.50 -22.03 -13.35
CA ASP A 437 6.18 -23.42 -13.71
C ASP A 437 5.30 -24.17 -12.69
N PHE A 438 4.25 -23.49 -12.21
CA PHE A 438 3.44 -23.97 -11.08
C PHE A 438 2.52 -25.13 -11.46
N LYS A 439 2.15 -25.91 -10.46
CA LYS A 439 0.95 -26.75 -10.47
C LYS A 439 -0.28 -25.93 -10.11
N GLY A 440 -1.42 -26.26 -10.70
CA GLY A 440 -2.72 -25.71 -10.34
C GLY A 440 -3.71 -26.85 -10.13
N PHE A 441 -4.24 -27.02 -8.93
CA PHE A 441 -5.01 -28.23 -8.62
C PHE A 441 -6.16 -28.01 -7.64
N ASP A 442 -7.22 -28.82 -7.76
CA ASP A 442 -8.35 -28.88 -6.82
C ASP A 442 -8.98 -27.52 -6.53
N PHE A 443 -9.49 -26.85 -7.57
CA PHE A 443 -10.15 -25.55 -7.44
C PHE A 443 -11.27 -25.32 -8.46
N GLU A 444 -12.10 -24.30 -8.21
CA GLU A 444 -13.22 -23.88 -9.06
C GLU A 444 -12.83 -22.65 -9.91
N LEU A 445 -12.98 -22.75 -11.23
CA LEU A 445 -12.79 -21.66 -12.18
C LEU A 445 -14.08 -21.43 -12.99
N ASN A 446 -14.66 -20.24 -12.85
CA ASN A 446 -15.80 -19.78 -13.62
C ASN A 446 -15.36 -18.66 -14.55
N ASN A 447 -15.02 -19.03 -15.78
CA ASN A 447 -14.69 -18.07 -16.83
C ASN A 447 -15.96 -17.66 -17.58
N GLN A 448 -16.55 -16.54 -17.19
CA GLN A 448 -17.72 -15.96 -17.85
C GLN A 448 -17.36 -15.02 -19.01
N THR A 449 -16.14 -15.13 -19.54
CA THR A 449 -15.63 -14.37 -20.68
C THR A 449 -15.24 -15.30 -21.83
N GLU A 450 -14.94 -14.73 -22.98
CA GLU A 450 -14.56 -15.50 -24.18
C GLU A 450 -13.07 -15.88 -24.21
N TYR A 451 -12.28 -15.49 -23.19
CA TYR A 451 -10.87 -15.83 -23.12
C TYR A 451 -10.66 -17.35 -23.11
N PRO A 452 -9.79 -17.89 -23.98
CA PRO A 452 -9.43 -19.30 -23.93
C PRO A 452 -8.90 -19.71 -22.56
N VAL A 453 -9.29 -20.90 -22.10
CA VAL A 453 -8.76 -21.54 -20.90
C VAL A 453 -7.76 -22.62 -21.32
N TYR A 454 -6.51 -22.45 -20.91
CA TYR A 454 -5.43 -23.40 -21.11
C TYR A 454 -5.07 -24.08 -19.80
N LEU A 455 -5.45 -25.35 -19.70
CA LEU A 455 -5.12 -26.23 -18.59
C LEU A 455 -3.86 -27.03 -18.99
N SER A 456 -2.73 -26.68 -18.38
CA SER A 456 -1.44 -27.32 -18.68
C SER A 456 -1.41 -28.79 -18.26
N ASN A 457 -0.36 -29.52 -18.64
CA ASN A 457 -0.10 -30.87 -18.11
C ASN A 457 0.19 -30.91 -16.59
N LYS A 458 0.29 -29.74 -15.93
CA LYS A 458 0.44 -29.60 -14.48
C LYS A 458 -0.87 -29.20 -13.78
N SER A 459 -1.99 -29.16 -14.49
CA SER A 459 -3.29 -28.92 -13.87
C SER A 459 -4.01 -30.22 -13.53
N SER A 460 -4.64 -30.27 -12.35
CA SER A 460 -5.43 -31.44 -11.96
C SER A 460 -6.65 -31.13 -11.11
N GLY A 461 -7.78 -31.81 -11.32
CA GLY A 461 -8.96 -31.64 -10.46
C GLY A 461 -9.59 -30.24 -10.54
N VAL A 462 -9.35 -29.49 -11.62
CA VAL A 462 -9.94 -28.17 -11.83
C VAL A 462 -11.36 -28.32 -12.36
N THR A 463 -12.32 -27.64 -11.75
CA THR A 463 -13.75 -27.74 -12.06
C THR A 463 -14.34 -26.35 -12.41
N GLY A 464 -15.55 -26.33 -12.98
CA GLY A 464 -16.29 -25.09 -13.24
C GLY A 464 -16.78 -24.97 -14.68
N GLU A 465 -16.81 -23.76 -15.21
CA GLU A 465 -17.37 -23.45 -16.53
C GLU A 465 -16.56 -22.38 -17.28
N SER A 466 -16.62 -22.40 -18.61
CA SER A 466 -15.95 -21.42 -19.47
C SER A 466 -16.78 -21.07 -20.69
N GLN A 467 -16.94 -19.77 -20.96
CA GLN A 467 -17.48 -19.28 -22.25
C GLN A 467 -16.42 -19.24 -23.35
N GLY A 468 -15.14 -19.16 -22.99
CA GLY A 468 -14.02 -19.32 -23.93
C GLY A 468 -13.68 -20.78 -24.20
N PRO A 469 -13.01 -21.09 -25.34
CA PRO A 469 -12.60 -22.44 -25.70
C PRO A 469 -11.63 -23.02 -24.66
N ILE A 470 -11.66 -24.35 -24.48
CA ILE A 470 -10.88 -25.05 -23.45
C ILE A 470 -9.85 -25.95 -24.13
N THR A 471 -8.58 -25.77 -23.77
CA THR A 471 -7.51 -26.74 -24.04
C THR A 471 -7.15 -27.44 -22.74
N ASN A 472 -7.32 -28.76 -22.70
CA ASN A 472 -7.05 -29.57 -21.51
C ASN A 472 -5.94 -30.59 -21.75
N LEU A 473 -4.77 -30.35 -21.15
CA LEU A 473 -3.62 -31.27 -21.17
C LEU A 473 -3.37 -31.93 -19.81
N GLY A 474 -4.13 -31.53 -18.78
CA GLY A 474 -3.98 -32.02 -17.42
C GLY A 474 -4.83 -33.25 -17.12
N THR A 475 -4.92 -33.62 -15.85
CA THR A 475 -5.64 -34.83 -15.39
C THR A 475 -6.89 -34.47 -14.58
N ASP A 476 -7.98 -35.21 -14.73
CA ASP A 476 -9.19 -35.06 -13.89
C ASP A 476 -9.81 -33.64 -13.86
N ASN A 477 -9.51 -32.81 -14.86
CA ASN A 477 -10.13 -31.49 -15.00
C ASN A 477 -11.51 -31.63 -15.66
N THR A 478 -12.54 -30.98 -15.11
CA THR A 478 -13.95 -31.10 -15.54
C THR A 478 -14.62 -29.75 -15.78
N ILE A 479 -13.89 -28.80 -16.37
CA ILE A 479 -14.47 -27.51 -16.81
C ILE A 479 -15.40 -27.74 -18.00
N LYS A 480 -16.64 -27.25 -17.90
CA LYS A 480 -17.64 -27.33 -18.98
C LYS A 480 -17.57 -26.11 -19.87
N PHE A 481 -17.54 -26.32 -21.18
CA PHE A 481 -17.77 -25.23 -22.13
C PHE A 481 -19.25 -24.85 -22.11
N ILE A 482 -19.53 -23.55 -21.95
CA ILE A 482 -20.89 -23.00 -21.97
C ILE A 482 -20.98 -21.96 -23.09
N LYS A 483 -21.93 -22.16 -24.01
CA LYS A 483 -22.25 -21.16 -25.03
C LYS A 483 -23.35 -20.26 -24.48
N LYS A 484 -23.11 -18.96 -24.38
CA LYS A 484 -24.18 -17.98 -24.11
C LYS A 484 -24.93 -17.63 -25.39
#